data_AF-A0A2A2FKX6-F1
#
_entry.id   AF-A0A2A2FKX6-F1
#
_cell.length_a   1.000
_cell.length_b   1.000
_cell.length_c   1.000
_cell.angle_alpha   90.00
_cell.angle_beta   90.00
_cell.angle_gamma   90.00
#
_symmetry.space_group_name_H-M   'P 1'
#
loop_
_entity.id
_entity.type
_entity.pdbx_description
1 polymer ?
#
loop_
_entity_poly.entity_id
_entity_poly.type
_entity_poly.pdbx_seq_one_letter_code
_entity_poly.pdbx_strand_id
1 'polypeptide(L)'
;MWLVERTYSDDEQNMVILTYATPDGERYFRKERALTSFTDVRDTTAAVDADPENVGAVDDPADRERYAAEAERMARAHDPDDVI
;
A
#
# COMPACT_ATOMS: atom_id res chain seq x y z
N MET A 1 -9.01 -1.06 1.15
CA MET A 1 -7.79 -0.64 1.89
C MET A 1 -7.08 0.43 1.08
N TRP A 2 -6.47 1.41 1.72
CA TRP A 2 -5.85 2.58 1.08
C TRP A 2 -4.33 2.47 1.04
N LEU A 3 -3.71 2.94 -0.03
CA LEU A 3 -2.24 2.95 -0.16
C LEU A 3 -1.64 3.85 0.92
N VAL A 4 -0.70 3.31 1.68
CA VAL A 4 -0.03 4.04 2.78
C VAL A 4 1.48 4.10 2.65
N GLU A 5 2.08 3.21 1.87
CA GLU A 5 3.52 3.21 1.64
C GLU A 5 3.85 2.63 0.26
N ARG A 6 4.84 3.22 -0.41
CA ARG A 6 5.41 2.75 -1.66
C ARG A 6 6.93 2.86 -1.59
N THR A 7 7.59 1.72 -1.60
CA THR A 7 9.05 1.61 -1.48
C THR A 7 9.63 0.97 -2.73
N TYR A 8 10.68 1.57 -3.28
CA TYR A 8 11.44 1.03 -4.40
C TYR A 8 12.77 0.47 -3.88
N SER A 9 13.14 -0.70 -4.39
CA SER A 9 14.41 -1.36 -4.08
C SER A 9 15.15 -1.66 -5.38
N ASP A 10 16.24 -0.95 -5.59
CA ASP A 10 17.09 -1.08 -6.79
C ASP A 10 18.27 -2.06 -6.55
N ASP A 11 18.57 -2.43 -5.30
CA ASP A 11 19.78 -3.18 -4.94
C ASP A 11 19.73 -4.68 -5.28
N GLU A 12 18.56 -5.34 -5.29
CA GLU A 12 18.52 -6.80 -5.43
C GLU A 12 17.51 -7.36 -6.45
N GLN A 13 16.59 -6.57 -7.05
CA GLN A 13 15.63 -7.11 -8.05
C GLN A 13 14.71 -6.09 -8.76
N ASN A 14 15.05 -4.79 -8.84
CA ASN A 14 14.14 -3.74 -9.36
C ASN A 14 12.72 -3.91 -8.82
N MET A 15 12.53 -3.93 -7.50
CA MET A 15 11.24 -4.29 -6.89
C MET A 15 10.50 -3.05 -6.38
N VAL A 16 9.17 -3.07 -6.47
CA VAL A 16 8.31 -2.15 -5.71
C VAL A 16 7.51 -2.93 -4.67
N ILE A 17 7.47 -2.39 -3.46
CA ILE A 17 6.65 -2.87 -2.34
C ILE A 17 5.56 -1.82 -2.11
N LEU A 18 4.31 -2.26 -2.19
CA LEU A 18 3.13 -1.44 -1.93
C LEU A 18 2.46 -1.94 -0.66
N THR A 19 2.27 -1.05 0.30
CA THR A 19 1.54 -1.34 1.54
C THR A 19 0.22 -0.59 1.52
N TYR A 20 -0.86 -1.32 1.77
CA TYR A 20 -2.21 -0.78 1.92
C TYR A 20 -2.70 -1.04 3.33
N ALA A 21 -3.46 -0.13 3.91
CA ALA A 21 -4.01 -0.29 5.25
C ALA A 21 -5.51 0.04 5.33
N THR A 22 -6.17 -0.46 6.35
CA THR A 22 -7.49 0.02 6.76
C THR A 22 -7.40 1.45 7.32
N PRO A 23 -8.46 2.27 7.22
CA PRO A 23 -8.48 3.62 7.82
C PRO A 23 -8.24 3.65 9.34
N ASP A 24 -8.52 2.55 10.04
CA ASP A 24 -8.20 2.38 11.47
C ASP A 24 -6.74 1.96 11.72
N GLY A 25 -5.98 1.68 10.66
CA GLY A 25 -4.58 1.26 10.72
C GLY A 25 -4.36 -0.16 11.27
N GLU A 26 -5.39 -0.91 11.62
CA GLU A 26 -5.24 -2.20 12.33
C GLU A 26 -4.83 -3.35 11.42
N ARG A 27 -5.16 -3.26 10.12
CA ARG A 27 -4.91 -4.31 9.14
C ARG A 27 -4.13 -3.74 7.97
N TYR A 28 -3.20 -4.54 7.45
CA TYR A 28 -2.42 -4.17 6.28
C TYR A 28 -2.40 -5.29 5.23
N PHE A 29 -2.29 -4.89 3.97
CA PHE A 29 -2.03 -5.74 2.83
C PHE A 29 -0.71 -5.31 2.20
N ARG A 30 0.19 -6.25 1.92
CA ARG A 30 1.48 -6.00 1.27
C ARG A 30 1.51 -6.67 -0.09
N LYS A 31 1.82 -5.89 -1.12
CA LYS A 31 1.93 -6.35 -2.51
C LYS A 31 3.32 -6.06 -3.02
N GLU A 32 4.03 -7.11 -3.42
CA GLU A 32 5.38 -7.01 -3.97
C GLU A 32 5.35 -7.29 -5.47
N ARG A 33 6.11 -6.51 -6.23
CA ARG A 33 6.15 -6.62 -7.69
C ARG A 33 7.56 -6.35 -8.21
N ALA A 34 8.12 -7.31 -8.95
CA ALA A 34 9.32 -7.08 -9.74
C ALA A 34 9.01 -6.16 -10.93
N LEU A 35 9.88 -5.20 -11.19
CA LEU A 35 9.85 -4.31 -12.34
C LEU A 35 10.81 -4.90 -13.39
N THR A 36 10.24 -5.51 -14.42
CA THR A 36 11.01 -6.13 -15.51
C THR A 36 11.69 -5.10 -16.42
N SER A 37 11.33 -3.81 -16.29
CA SER A 37 11.96 -2.64 -16.91
C SER A 37 11.62 -1.40 -16.07
N PHE A 38 12.45 -0.34 -16.11
CA PHE A 38 12.15 0.96 -15.49
C PHE A 38 10.87 1.61 -16.03
N THR A 39 10.41 1.20 -17.21
CA THR A 39 9.15 1.64 -17.83
C THR A 39 7.98 0.68 -17.62
N ASP A 40 8.19 -0.48 -17.00
CA ASP A 40 7.13 -1.43 -16.65
C ASP A 40 6.43 -0.99 -15.35
N VAL A 41 5.75 0.15 -15.44
CA VAL A 41 4.97 0.71 -14.34
C VAL A 41 3.52 0.28 -14.56
N ARG A 42 3.13 -0.87 -14.00
CA ARG A 42 1.70 -1.16 -13.86
C ARG A 42 1.08 -0.16 -12.89
N ASP A 43 -0.08 0.38 -13.27
CA ASP A 43 -0.83 1.34 -12.48
C ASP A 43 -0.99 0.87 -11.03
N THR A 44 -0.79 1.80 -10.12
CA THR A 44 -1.03 1.62 -8.68
C THR A 44 -2.25 2.45 -8.34
N THR A 45 -3.30 1.79 -7.86
CA THR A 45 -4.53 2.48 -7.46
C THR A 45 -4.41 3.02 -6.04
N ALA A 46 -5.15 4.08 -5.73
CA ALA A 46 -5.21 4.68 -4.40
C ALA A 46 -5.75 3.68 -3.36
N ALA A 47 -6.62 2.76 -3.77
CA ALA A 47 -7.13 1.69 -2.93
C ALA A 47 -7.21 0.33 -3.64
N VAL A 48 -7.30 -0.72 -2.84
CA VAL A 48 -7.59 -2.09 -3.27
C VAL A 48 -8.63 -2.73 -2.37
N ASP A 49 -9.44 -3.61 -2.94
CA ASP A 49 -10.23 -4.56 -2.17
C ASP A 49 -9.38 -5.83 -1.96
N ALA A 50 -8.80 -5.96 -0.77
CA ALA A 50 -7.93 -7.07 -0.42
C ALA A 50 -8.75 -8.13 0.31
N ASP A 51 -8.55 -9.40 -0.07
CA ASP A 51 -9.22 -10.50 0.60
C ASP A 51 -8.83 -10.53 2.11
N PRO A 52 -9.81 -10.65 3.03
CA PRO A 52 -9.57 -10.80 4.46
C PRO A 52 -8.55 -11.90 4.83
N GLU A 53 -8.38 -12.94 4.02
CA GLU A 53 -7.39 -13.99 4.26
C GLU A 53 -5.95 -13.57 3.95
N ASN A 54 -5.77 -12.52 3.14
CA ASN A 54 -4.48 -12.03 2.66
C ASN A 54 -3.94 -10.82 3.44
N VAL A 55 -4.62 -10.38 4.49
CA VAL A 55 -4.23 -9.21 5.30
C VAL A 55 -3.60 -9.60 6.64
N GLY A 56 -2.54 -8.87 7.02
CA GLY A 56 -1.81 -8.99 8.30
C GLY A 56 -2.28 -7.97 9.35
N ALA A 57 -2.03 -8.25 10.63
CA ALA A 57 -2.35 -7.33 11.73
C ALA A 57 -1.18 -6.38 11.96
N VAL A 58 -1.45 -5.12 12.23
CA VAL A 58 -0.41 -4.14 12.54
C VAL A 58 -0.13 -4.19 14.04
N ASP A 59 0.95 -4.88 14.42
CA ASP A 59 1.30 -5.12 15.81
C ASP A 59 1.98 -3.92 16.48
N ASP A 60 2.75 -3.13 15.72
CA ASP A 60 3.40 -1.92 16.24
C ASP A 60 2.40 -0.75 16.34
N PRO A 61 2.17 -0.18 17.54
CA PRO A 61 1.27 0.96 17.71
C PRO A 61 1.68 2.20 16.91
N ALA A 62 2.98 2.43 16.71
CA ALA A 62 3.46 3.57 15.94
C ALA A 62 3.14 3.40 14.45
N ASP A 63 3.29 2.18 13.91
CA ASP A 63 2.87 1.88 12.54
C ASP A 63 1.36 1.96 12.38
N ARG A 64 0.58 1.52 13.39
CA ARG A 64 -0.88 1.61 13.36
C ARG A 64 -1.35 3.05 13.23
N GLU A 65 -0.82 3.95 14.05
CA GLU A 65 -1.17 5.38 13.98
C GLU A 65 -0.75 6.00 12.65
N ARG A 66 0.47 5.69 12.18
CA ARG A 66 1.00 6.17 10.90
C ARG A 66 0.13 5.72 9.72
N TYR A 67 -0.22 4.43 9.67
CA TYR A 67 -1.05 3.87 8.61
C TYR A 67 -2.48 4.39 8.65
N ALA A 68 -3.08 4.54 9.83
CA ALA A 68 -4.42 5.13 9.95
C ALA A 68 -4.45 6.56 9.38
N ALA A 69 -3.51 7.42 9.80
CA ALA A 69 -3.44 8.81 9.36
C ALA A 69 -3.25 8.92 7.84
N GLU A 70 -2.40 8.07 7.27
CA GLU A 70 -2.13 8.04 5.85
C GLU A 70 -3.31 7.49 5.04
N ALA A 71 -3.93 6.39 5.50
CA ALA A 71 -5.09 5.79 4.86
C ALA A 71 -6.28 6.77 4.83
N GLU A 72 -6.52 7.47 5.93
CA GLU A 72 -7.54 8.53 5.97
C GLU A 72 -7.19 9.70 5.04
N ARG A 73 -5.91 10.09 4.93
CA ARG A 73 -5.50 11.15 4.00
C ARG A 73 -5.74 10.74 2.55
N MET A 74 -5.32 9.54 2.18
CA MET A 74 -5.52 8.97 0.84
C MET A 74 -7.01 8.92 0.51
N ALA A 75 -7.83 8.43 1.44
CA ALA A 75 -9.29 8.33 1.30
C ALA A 75 -10.00 9.68 1.11
N ARG A 76 -9.46 10.75 1.69
CA ARG A 76 -10.03 12.10 1.55
C ARG A 76 -9.60 12.79 0.25
N ALA A 77 -8.46 12.40 -0.30
CA ALA A 77 -7.85 13.06 -1.45
C ALA A 77 -8.16 12.37 -2.79
N HIS A 78 -8.49 11.08 -2.76
CA HIS A 78 -8.59 10.23 -3.95
C HIS A 78 -9.81 9.33 -3.94
N ASP A 79 -10.33 9.06 -5.13
CA ASP A 79 -11.25 7.93 -5.34
C ASP A 79 -10.46 6.61 -5.33
N PRO A 80 -11.07 5.48 -4.96
CA PRO A 80 -10.39 4.18 -4.86
C PRO A 80 -9.61 3.76 -6.11
N ASP A 81 -10.16 4.06 -7.29
CA ASP A 81 -9.60 3.66 -8.59
C ASP A 81 -8.63 4.70 -9.18
N ASP A 82 -8.38 5.81 -8.48
CA ASP A 82 -7.40 6.82 -8.92
C ASP A 82 -6.01 6.21 -9.01
N VAL A 83 -5.28 6.53 -10.09
CA VAL A 83 -3.90 6.09 -10.28
C VAL A 83 -2.91 7.05 -9.60
N ILE A 84 -1.94 6.48 -8.86
CA ILE A 84 -0.93 7.17 -8.05
C ILE A 84 0.51 6.90 -8.54
#